data_AF-A0A1E3A4N0-F1
#
_entry.id   AF-A0A1E3A4N0-F1
#
_cell.length_a   1.000
_cell.length_b   1.000
_cell.length_c   1.000
_cell.angle_alpha   90.00
_cell.angle_beta   90.00
_cell.angle_gamma   90.00
#
_symmetry.space_group_name_H-M   'P 1'
#
loop_
_entity.id
_entity.type
_entity.pdbx_description
1 polymer ?
#
loop_
_entity_poly.entity_id
_entity_poly.type
_entity_poly.pdbx_seq_one_letter_code
_entity_poly.pdbx_strand_id
1 'polypeptide(L)' 'MDKNREYFIIENHSIIKKVRIIKFIGGFYTINIEGTSKYLRVHPSRIYSTYTDASGAAVSGKNKYGTERMKNGQLL' A
#
# COMPACT_ATOMS: atom_id res chain seq x y z
N MET A 1 5.00 -8.57 12.29
CA MET A 1 4.09 -7.73 11.48
C MET A 1 3.36 -6.81 12.44
N ASP A 2 3.63 -5.52 12.34
CA ASP A 2 2.94 -4.50 13.14
C ASP A 2 1.44 -4.54 12.88
N LYS A 3 0.67 -4.84 13.93
CA LYS A 3 -0.80 -4.94 13.85
C LYS A 3 -1.47 -3.59 13.58
N ASN A 4 -0.76 -2.48 13.81
CA ASN A 4 -1.26 -1.11 13.62
C ASN A 4 -0.83 -0.46 12.31
N ARG A 5 -0.08 -1.16 11.46
CA ARG A 5 0.33 -0.59 10.18
C ARG A 5 -0.78 -0.79 9.16
N GLU A 6 -1.23 0.30 8.57
CA GLU A 6 -2.20 0.28 7.49
C GLU A 6 -1.50 -0.06 6.18
N TYR A 7 -2.16 -0.88 5.36
CA TYR A 7 -1.68 -1.27 4.04
C TYR A 7 -2.75 -1.01 3.00
N PHE A 8 -2.31 -0.74 1.78
CA PHE A 8 -3.18 -0.37 0.68
C PHE A 8 -2.80 -1.13 -0.59
N ILE A 9 -3.78 -1.37 -1.45
CA ILE A 9 -3.58 -1.84 -2.82
C ILE A 9 -4.25 -0.88 -3.79
N ILE A 10 -3.72 -0.83 -5.02
CA ILE A 10 -4.37 -0.17 -6.14
C ILE A 10 -5.06 -1.24 -6.98
N GLU A 11 -6.39 -1.21 -6.98
CA GLU A 11 -7.23 -2.00 -7.89
C GLU A 11 -7.65 -1.13 -9.08
N ASN A 12 -7.75 -1.76 -10.26
CA ASN A 12 -8.20 -1.13 -11.50
C ASN A 12 -7.50 0.22 -11.79
N HIS A 13 -6.20 0.32 -11.49
CA HIS A 13 -5.32 1.48 -11.74
C HIS A 13 -5.74 2.83 -11.10
N SER A 14 -6.82 2.89 -10.31
CA SER A 14 -7.30 4.16 -9.74
C SER A 14 -7.98 4.02 -8.39
N ILE A 15 -8.35 2.80 -7.97
CA ILE A 15 -9.10 2.59 -6.74
C ILE A 15 -8.14 2.12 -5.65
N ILE A 16 -7.88 2.99 -4.69
CA ILE A 16 -7.10 2.66 -3.50
C ILE A 16 -8.02 1.94 -2.51
N LYS A 17 -7.63 0.72 -2.11
CA LYS A 17 -8.34 -0.03 -1.08
C LYS A 17 -7.42 -0.32 0.08
N LYS A 18 -7.96 -0.13 1.28
CA LYS A 18 -7.29 -0.53 2.52
C LYS A 18 -7.36 -2.04 2.70
N VAL A 19 -6.25 -2.64 3.10
CA VAL A 19 -6.10 -4.08 3.21
C VAL A 19 -5.35 -4.46 4.48
N ARG A 20 -5.60 -5.68 4.95
CA ARG A 20 -4.88 -6.29 6.06
C ARG A 20 -4.04 -7.46 5.56
N ILE A 21 -2.75 -7.45 5.86
CA ILE A 21 -1.88 -8.59 5.56
C ILE A 21 -2.09 -9.69 6.59
N ILE A 22 -2.31 -10.91 6.11
CA ILE A 22 -2.57 -12.10 6.93
C ILE A 22 -1.31 -12.94 7.07
N LYS A 23 -0.68 -13.27 5.93
CA LYS A 23 0.51 -14.12 5.88
C LYS A 23 1.34 -13.87 4.63
N PHE A 24 2.61 -14.24 4.68
CA PHE A 24 3.53 -14.21 3.54
C PHE A 24 4.03 -15.62 3.25
N ILE A 25 3.75 -16.14 2.05
CA ILE A 25 4.13 -17.51 1.65
C ILE A 25 4.57 -17.50 0.18
N GLY A 26 5.77 -18.04 -0.07
CA GLY A 26 6.30 -18.26 -1.42
C GLY A 26 6.50 -16.98 -2.22
N GLY A 27 6.89 -15.88 -1.57
CA GLY A 27 7.10 -14.59 -2.25
C GLY A 27 5.84 -13.71 -2.39
N PHE A 28 4.69 -14.14 -1.88
CA PHE A 28 3.42 -13.41 -2.00
C PHE A 28 2.77 -13.16 -0.65
N TYR A 29 2.09 -12.02 -0.54
CA TYR A 29 1.22 -11.72 0.60
C TYR A 29 -0.19 -12.23 0.33
N THR A 30 -0.79 -12.87 1.35
CA THR A 30 -2.23 -13.05 1.43
C THR A 30 -2.81 -11.88 2.20
N ILE A 31 -3.73 -11.16 1.57
CA ILE A 31 -4.38 -9.96 2.11
C ILE A 31 -5.89 -10.16 2.20
N ASN A 32 -6.53 -9.47 3.13
CA ASN A 32 -7.98 -9.26 3.17
C ASN A 32 -8.27 -7.79 2.85
N ILE A 33 -9.24 -7.53 1.98
CA ILE A 33 -9.70 -6.17 1.71
C ILE A 33 -10.68 -5.75 2.80
N GLU A 34 -10.40 -4.62 3.45
CA GLU A 34 -11.23 -4.07 4.51
C GLU A 34 -12.66 -3.82 4.00
N GLY A 35 -13.66 -4.25 4.78
CA GLY A 35 -15.07 -4.20 4.38
C GLY A 35 -15.53 -5.35 3.49
N THR A 36 -14.66 -6.33 3.18
CA THR A 36 -15.05 -7.52 2.41
C THR A 36 -14.54 -8.81 3.04
N SER A 37 -15.24 -9.92 2.77
CA SER A 37 -14.77 -11.28 3.11
C SER A 37 -13.83 -11.86 2.04
N LYS A 38 -13.33 -11.03 1.11
CA LYS A 38 -12.47 -11.48 0.01
C LYS A 38 -11.02 -11.53 0.45
N TYR A 39 -10.35 -12.61 0.04
CA TYR A 39 -8.92 -12.80 0.23
C TYR A 39 -8.22 -12.79 -1.12
N LEU A 40 -7.11 -12.07 -1.20
CA LEU A 40 -6.32 -11.96 -2.42
C LEU A 40 -4.87 -12.30 -2.14
N ARG A 41 -4.20 -12.84 -3.15
CA ARG A 41 -2.77 -13.11 -3.12
C ARG A 41 -2.09 -12.13 -4.05
N VAL A 42 -1.22 -11.29 -3.50
CA VAL A 42 -0.60 -10.18 -4.24
C VAL A 42 0.91 -10.19 -4.06
N HIS A 43 1.61 -9.75 -5.11
CA HIS A 43 3.04 -9.53 -5.07
C HIS A 43 3.35 -8.34 -4.13
N PRO A 44 4.46 -8.38 -3.36
CA PRO A 44 4.87 -7.29 -2.48
C PRO A 44 4.88 -5.90 -3.14
N SER A 45 5.24 -5.82 -4.43
CA SER A 45 5.24 -4.55 -5.18
C SER A 45 3.87 -3.89 -5.32
N ARG A 46 2.77 -4.61 -5.06
CA ARG A 46 1.40 -4.07 -5.11
C ARG A 46 0.87 -3.63 -3.75
N ILE A 47 1.65 -3.78 -2.68
CA ILE A 47 1.28 -3.34 -1.34
C ILE A 47 1.99 -2.03 -1.02
N TYR A 48 1.20 -1.02 -0.68
CA TYR A 48 1.67 0.29 -0.28
C TYR A 48 1.41 0.49 1.21
N SER A 49 2.34 1.14 1.91
CA SER A 49 2.16 1.51 3.33
C SER A 49 1.84 2.99 3.54
N THR A 50 1.83 3.75 2.45
CA THR A 50 1.47 5.16 2.38
C THR A 50 0.71 5.37 1.08
N TYR A 51 -0.30 6.23 1.09
CA TYR A 51 -0.91 6.74 -0.13
C TYR A 51 -1.16 8.24 0.04
N THR A 52 -0.98 8.99 -1.04
CA THR A 52 -1.30 10.41 -1.09
C THR A 52 -2.47 10.56 -2.05
N ASP A 53 -3.62 11.01 -1.54
CA ASP A 53 -4.73 11.38 -2.40
C ASP A 53 -4.34 12.61 -3.23
N ALA A 54 -4.42 12.50 -4.56
CA ALA A 54 -4.02 13.57 -5.47
C ALA A 54 -4.92 14.82 -5.33
N SER A 55 -6.09 14.74 -4.66
CA SER A 55 -6.92 15.91 -4.34
C SER A 55 -6.43 16.69 -3.12
N GLY A 56 -5.43 16.19 -2.39
CA GLY A 56 -4.89 16.78 -1.16
C GLY A 56 -3.61 17.60 -1.35
N ALA A 57 -3.27 18.04 -2.57
CA ALA A 57 -2.02 18.75 -2.87
C ALA A 57 -1.90 20.18 -2.28
N ALA A 58 -2.65 20.51 -1.22
CA ALA A 58 -2.67 21.84 -0.61
C ALA A 58 -2.57 21.87 0.93
N VAL A 59 -2.17 20.78 1.61
CA VAL A 59 -1.85 20.87 3.04
C VAL A 59 -0.44 20.34 3.34
N SER A 60 0.47 21.30 3.30
CA SER A 60 1.75 21.36 4.00
C SER A 60 1.85 20.49 5.26
N GLY A 61 2.96 19.76 5.38
CA GLY A 61 3.60 19.57 6.68
C GLY A 61 3.97 18.13 7.05
N LYS A 62 5.24 17.79 6.82
CA LYS A 62 6.05 16.86 7.63
C LYS A 62 5.40 15.51 8.00
N ASN A 63 5.55 14.50 7.15
CA ASN A 63 5.52 13.10 7.62
C ASN A 63 6.96 12.57 7.82
N LYS A 64 7.32 12.39 9.09
CA LYS A 64 8.56 11.76 9.56
C LYS A 64 8.53 10.25 9.28
N TYR A 65 8.68 9.82 8.03
CA TYR A 65 8.87 8.40 7.75
C TYR A 65 9.89 8.24 6.62
N GLY A 66 11.12 7.92 7.04
CA GLY A 66 12.13 7.20 6.27
C GLY A 66 12.32 7.63 4.82
N THR A 67 13.20 8.60 4.60
CA THR A 67 13.89 8.77 3.33
C THR A 67 14.66 7.48 3.03
N GLU A 68 14.18 6.65 2.11
CA GLU A 68 15.07 5.74 1.39
C GLU A 68 14.55 5.39 -0.01
N ARG A 69 15.41 5.71 -0.99
CA ARG A 69 15.43 5.30 -2.41
C ARG A 69 14.55 6.09 -3.38
N MET A 70 15.02 7.30 -3.70
CA MET A 70 14.99 7.77 -5.08
C MET A 70 15.85 6.81 -5.92
N LYS A 71 15.25 6.15 -6.91
CA LYS A 71 15.99 5.58 -8.03
C LYS A 71 15.34 6.11 -9.31
N ASN A 72 16.01 7.12 -9.86
CA ASN A 72 15.90 7.62 -11.23
C ASN A 72 14.50 7.61 -11.86
N GLY A 73 13.72 8.68 -11.62
CA GLY A 73 12.93 9.41 -12.61
C GLY A 73 12.14 8.70 -13.72
N GLN A 74 11.88 7.40 -13.64
CA GLN A 74 11.16 6.66 -14.67
C GLN A 74 10.42 5.49 -14.02
N LEU A 75 9.09 5.61 -14.04
CA LEU A 75 8.17 4.54 -13.64
C LEU A 75 8.30 3.38 -14.62
N LEU A 76 8.71 2.22 -14.11
CA LEU A 76 8.43 0.89 -14.68
C LEU A 76 7.99 -0.04 -13.54
#